data_AF-A0A438D589-F1
#
_entry.id   AF-A0A438D589-F1
#
_cell.length_a   1.000
_cell.length_b   1.000
_cell.length_c   1.000
_cell.angle_alpha   90.00
_cell.angle_beta   90.00
_cell.angle_gamma   90.00
#
_symmetry.space_group_name_H-M   'P 1'
#
loop_
_entity.id
_entity.type
_entity.pdbx_description
1 polymer ?
#
loop_
_entity_poly.entity_id
_entity_poly.type
_entity_poly.pdbx_seq_one_letter_code
_entity_poly.pdbx_strand_id
1 'polypeptide(L)'
;MVEDVAEEYLEELIHRSMIQVAGRKWDGRVKSCRIHDLLRDLAISKAKDSKKFEVHRNIIFAYPFNPRRLIAHDSKNISQHLHTCRLIRSLICSLDFPPSSLVSCLRTKLLTVLDLTLTEPHRWDLPKEIGEFIHLKYFSFKNVIGSLPWSIGPDVDPRKVTNLRVLKLMAQSYIGEKMTCSSEGFSQLEFLRLKDLYALEELKVEERAMPSLKTLQIVLCYKMKTLLHELLKLKNLQRVNLESMDDELIQEIETTEGEEYDKIRGITSIIKHHENINVARALEGIVF
;
A
#
# COMPACT_ATOMS: atom_id res chain seq x y z
N MET A 1 12.45 4.37 12.84
CA MET A 1 11.50 3.39 12.26
C MET A 1 12.10 2.75 11.00
N VAL A 2 11.55 1.64 10.48
CA VAL A 2 12.02 1.06 9.20
C VAL A 2 11.90 2.06 8.05
N GLU A 3 10.90 2.95 8.11
CA GLU A 3 10.72 4.04 7.14
C GLU A 3 11.83 5.07 7.19
N ASP A 4 12.23 5.53 8.37
CA ASP A 4 13.29 6.53 8.50
C ASP A 4 14.63 5.97 7.96
N VAL A 5 14.93 4.70 8.25
CA VAL A 5 16.10 4.00 7.69
C VAL A 5 16.01 3.92 6.16
N ALA A 6 14.82 3.64 5.60
CA ALA A 6 14.62 3.62 4.17
C ALA A 6 14.75 5.01 3.53
N GLU A 7 14.32 6.06 4.22
CA GLU A 7 14.45 7.47 3.82
C GLU A 7 15.93 7.89 3.82
N GLU A 8 16.71 7.50 4.83
CA GLU A 8 18.17 7.69 4.88
C GLU A 8 18.88 7.02 3.70
N TYR A 9 18.56 5.76 3.39
CA TYR A 9 19.11 5.09 2.21
C TYR A 9 18.71 5.79 0.90
N LEU A 10 17.47 6.26 0.79
CA LEU A 10 17.01 6.99 -0.40
C LEU A 10 17.79 8.30 -0.58
N GLU A 11 17.97 9.08 0.48
CA GLU A 11 18.76 10.31 0.46
C GLU A 11 20.24 10.02 0.14
N GLU A 12 20.80 8.90 0.62
CA GLU A 12 22.14 8.47 0.21
C GLU A 12 22.22 8.20 -1.29
N LEU A 13 21.24 7.49 -1.87
CA LEU A 13 21.18 7.24 -3.32
C LEU A 13 21.03 8.54 -4.12
N ILE A 14 20.30 9.52 -3.59
CA ILE A 14 20.13 10.85 -4.17
C ILE A 14 21.45 11.63 -4.12
N HIS A 15 22.11 11.67 -2.96
CA HIS A 15 23.41 12.33 -2.77
C HIS A 15 24.49 11.75 -3.70
N ARG A 16 24.44 10.43 -3.96
CA ARG A 16 25.34 9.76 -4.90
C ARG A 16 24.95 9.93 -6.37
N SER A 17 23.92 10.73 -6.66
CA SER A 17 23.38 10.94 -8.01
C SER A 17 22.96 9.65 -8.72
N MET A 18 22.71 8.58 -7.96
CA MET A 18 22.18 7.33 -8.51
C MET A 18 20.68 7.41 -8.77
N ILE A 19 20.00 8.26 -7.99
CA ILE A 19 18.59 8.57 -8.10
C ILE A 19 18.43 10.09 -8.15
N GLN A 20 17.56 10.58 -9.02
CA GLN A 20 17.21 11.99 -9.16
C GLN A 20 15.84 12.23 -8.55
N VAL A 21 15.69 13.34 -7.81
CA VAL A 21 14.38 13.74 -7.29
C VAL A 21 13.55 14.35 -8.41
N ALA A 22 12.41 13.74 -8.71
CA ALA A 22 11.47 14.20 -9.73
C ALA A 22 10.36 15.08 -9.15
N GLY A 23 10.11 14.99 -7.85
CA GLY A 23 9.16 15.82 -7.14
C GLY A 23 9.33 15.68 -5.64
N ARG A 24 9.04 16.77 -4.92
CA ARG A 24 8.96 16.80 -3.46
C ARG A 24 7.52 17.07 -3.04
N LYS A 25 7.17 16.61 -1.85
CA LYS A 25 5.94 16.99 -1.16
C LYS A 25 6.13 18.40 -0.56
N TRP A 26 5.04 19.00 -0.09
CA TRP A 26 5.06 20.28 0.60
C TRP A 26 5.90 20.26 1.90
N ASP A 27 6.03 19.09 2.54
CA ASP A 27 6.85 18.86 3.74
C ASP A 27 8.36 18.69 3.41
N GLY A 28 8.76 18.86 2.15
CA GLY A 28 10.14 18.71 1.68
C GLY A 28 10.58 17.26 1.41
N ARG A 29 9.81 16.26 1.83
CA ARG A 29 10.14 14.84 1.59
C ARG A 29 10.01 14.48 0.12
N VAL A 30 10.78 13.50 -0.32
CA VAL A 30 10.75 13.04 -1.72
C VAL A 30 9.38 12.41 -2.04
N LYS A 31 8.70 12.96 -3.05
CA LYS A 31 7.41 12.44 -3.56
C LYS A 31 7.63 11.43 -4.68
N SER A 32 8.52 11.76 -5.61
CA SER A 32 8.84 10.93 -6.76
C SER A 32 10.32 11.05 -7.11
N CYS A 33 10.87 9.97 -7.64
CA CYS A 33 12.25 9.90 -8.06
C CYS A 33 12.38 9.23 -9.43
N ARG A 34 13.51 9.47 -10.10
CA ARG A 34 13.85 8.92 -11.41
C ARG A 34 15.27 8.38 -11.37
N ILE A 35 15.54 7.34 -12.15
CA ILE A 35 16.91 6.83 -12.36
C ILE A 35 17.34 7.22 -13.77
N HIS A 36 18.59 7.61 -13.93
CA HIS A 36 19.16 7.88 -15.25
C HIS A 36 19.20 6.59 -16.09
N ASP A 37 18.90 6.66 -17.39
CA ASP A 37 18.76 5.49 -18.25
C ASP A 37 20.00 4.57 -18.25
N LEU A 38 21.20 5.14 -18.32
CA LEU A 38 22.46 4.38 -18.23
C LEU A 38 22.60 3.59 -16.91
N LEU A 39 22.24 4.20 -15.78
CA LEU A 39 22.29 3.54 -14.48
C LEU A 39 21.22 2.46 -14.36
N ARG A 40 20.05 2.71 -14.95
CA ARG A 40 18.98 1.74 -15.03
C ARG A 40 19.41 0.51 -15.83
N ASP A 41 20.03 0.70 -16.99
CA ASP A 41 20.49 -0.40 -17.83
C ASP A 41 21.63 -1.18 -17.18
N LEU A 42 22.57 -0.48 -16.52
CA LEU A 42 23.60 -1.11 -15.70
C LEU A 42 23.01 -1.94 -14.56
N ALA A 43 22.00 -1.41 -13.85
CA ALA A 43 21.32 -2.10 -12.76
C ALA A 43 20.61 -3.37 -13.27
N ILE A 44 19.94 -3.30 -14.42
CA ILE A 44 19.28 -4.45 -15.07
C ILE A 44 20.32 -5.49 -15.49
N SER A 45 21.45 -5.09 -16.07
CA SER A 45 22.53 -6.01 -16.44
C SER A 45 23.06 -6.76 -15.22
N LYS A 46 23.46 -6.06 -14.16
CA LYS A 46 23.96 -6.68 -12.92
C LYS A 46 22.93 -7.59 -12.24
N ALA A 47 21.65 -7.21 -12.31
CA ALA A 47 20.56 -8.01 -11.80
C ALA A 47 20.43 -9.38 -12.49
N LYS A 48 20.51 -9.39 -13.83
CA LYS A 48 20.46 -10.61 -14.65
C LYS A 48 21.64 -11.54 -14.35
N ASP A 49 22.85 -10.99 -14.28
CA ASP A 49 24.08 -11.75 -13.97
C ASP A 49 23.99 -12.46 -12.60
N SER A 50 23.29 -11.83 -11.65
CA SER A 50 23.12 -12.38 -10.30
C SER A 50 22.02 -13.45 -10.16
N LYS A 51 21.22 -13.71 -11.21
CA LYS A 51 20.00 -14.56 -11.17
C LYS A 51 19.00 -14.17 -10.08
N LYS A 52 19.01 -12.91 -9.62
CA LYS A 52 18.16 -12.44 -8.50
C LYS A 52 16.95 -11.62 -8.94
N PHE A 53 16.91 -11.12 -10.19
CA PHE A 53 15.96 -10.07 -10.58
C PHE A 53 15.80 -9.99 -12.10
N GLU A 54 14.54 -9.89 -12.57
CA GLU A 54 14.22 -9.61 -13.96
C GLU A 54 13.08 -8.59 -14.06
N VAL A 55 13.24 -7.58 -14.92
CA VAL A 55 12.24 -6.53 -15.20
C VAL A 55 11.77 -6.71 -16.63
N HIS A 56 10.48 -6.96 -16.80
CA HIS A 56 9.88 -7.19 -18.11
C HIS A 56 9.05 -5.95 -18.47
N ARG A 57 9.52 -5.12 -19.41
CA ARG A 57 8.81 -3.92 -19.90
C ARG A 57 7.77 -4.21 -20.99
N ASN A 58 7.87 -5.38 -21.62
CA ASN A 58 6.94 -5.94 -22.60
C ASN A 58 7.18 -7.45 -22.51
N ILE A 59 6.22 -8.23 -22.02
CA ILE A 59 6.42 -9.67 -21.83
C ILE A 59 6.44 -10.37 -23.20
N ILE A 60 7.61 -10.44 -23.83
CA ILE A 60 7.96 -11.51 -24.77
C ILE A 60 9.05 -12.31 -24.08
N PHE A 61 8.68 -13.40 -23.40
CA PHE A 61 9.65 -14.27 -22.75
C PHE A 61 9.55 -15.67 -23.31
N ALA A 62 10.60 -16.03 -24.05
CA ALA A 62 11.03 -17.40 -24.25
C ALA A 62 11.93 -17.79 -23.06
N TYR A 63 11.78 -19.02 -22.57
CA TYR A 63 12.59 -19.79 -21.60
C TYR A 63 12.08 -19.95 -20.14
N PRO A 64 12.28 -21.14 -19.53
CA PRO A 64 11.71 -21.51 -18.23
C PRO A 64 12.65 -21.14 -17.08
N PHE A 65 12.35 -20.07 -16.33
CA PHE A 65 13.09 -19.72 -15.10
C PHE A 65 12.15 -19.41 -13.93
N ASN A 66 12.64 -19.65 -12.70
CA ASN A 66 11.92 -19.44 -11.43
C ASN A 66 12.43 -18.16 -10.72
N PRO A 67 11.91 -16.97 -11.06
CA PRO A 67 12.34 -15.72 -10.44
C PRO A 67 11.92 -15.64 -8.96
N ARG A 68 12.73 -14.96 -8.13
CA ARG A 68 12.39 -14.63 -6.73
C ARG A 68 11.63 -13.31 -6.61
N ARG A 69 11.82 -12.40 -7.56
CA ARG A 69 11.09 -11.12 -7.66
C ARG A 69 10.59 -10.97 -9.10
N LEU A 70 9.30 -10.71 -9.26
CA LEU A 70 8.65 -10.52 -10.55
C LEU A 70 7.97 -9.15 -10.54
N ILE A 71 8.30 -8.33 -11.53
CA ILE A 71 7.62 -7.06 -11.79
C ILE A 71 7.01 -7.16 -13.18
N ALA A 72 5.72 -6.94 -13.28
CA ALA A 72 4.99 -7.04 -14.54
C ALA A 72 4.18 -5.79 -14.81
N HIS A 73 4.45 -5.19 -15.97
CA HIS A 73 3.76 -4.04 -16.54
C HIS A 73 3.21 -4.45 -17.91
N ASP A 74 2.00 -3.99 -18.21
CA ASP A 74 1.25 -4.18 -19.48
C ASP A 74 1.44 -5.52 -20.23
N SER A 75 0.67 -6.56 -19.87
CA SER A 75 0.69 -7.88 -20.52
C SER A 75 -0.57 -8.67 -20.26
N LYS A 76 -1.25 -9.00 -21.36
CA LYS A 76 -2.43 -9.87 -21.41
C LYS A 76 -2.12 -11.35 -21.10
N ASN A 77 -0.84 -11.74 -21.01
CA ASN A 77 -0.40 -13.15 -20.96
C ASN A 77 0.38 -13.54 -19.68
N ILE A 78 0.37 -12.70 -18.63
CA ILE A 78 1.11 -13.00 -17.39
C ILE A 78 0.61 -14.27 -16.70
N SER A 79 -0.68 -14.58 -16.83
CA SER A 79 -1.33 -15.73 -16.20
C SER A 79 -0.59 -17.05 -16.49
N GLN A 80 -0.23 -17.30 -17.75
CA GLN A 80 0.46 -18.51 -18.19
C GLN A 80 1.82 -18.72 -17.50
N HIS A 81 2.53 -17.64 -17.17
CA HIS A 81 3.85 -17.68 -16.52
C HIS A 81 3.76 -17.74 -15.00
N LEU A 82 2.74 -17.13 -14.41
CA LEU A 82 2.53 -17.20 -12.97
C LEU A 82 2.32 -18.65 -12.49
N HIS A 83 1.75 -19.51 -13.34
CA HIS A 83 1.62 -20.94 -13.08
C HIS A 83 2.96 -21.69 -12.93
N THR A 84 4.03 -21.21 -13.56
CA THR A 84 5.34 -21.91 -13.58
C THR A 84 6.27 -21.41 -12.48
N CYS A 85 6.00 -20.23 -11.91
CA CYS A 85 6.89 -19.57 -10.97
C CYS A 85 6.66 -20.03 -9.52
N ARG A 86 7.44 -21.03 -9.06
CA ARG A 86 7.28 -21.64 -7.72
C ARG A 86 8.01 -20.95 -6.56
N LEU A 87 8.95 -20.05 -6.86
CA LEU A 87 9.88 -19.47 -5.88
C LEU A 87 9.71 -17.96 -5.66
N ILE A 88 8.62 -17.37 -6.16
CA ILE A 88 8.38 -15.93 -6.06
C ILE A 88 8.20 -15.53 -4.59
N ARG A 89 8.95 -14.51 -4.18
CA ARG A 89 8.84 -13.86 -2.87
C ARG A 89 8.34 -12.43 -2.96
N SER A 90 8.43 -11.82 -4.14
CA SER A 90 7.95 -10.45 -4.40
C SER A 90 7.26 -10.41 -5.75
N LEU A 91 6.02 -9.97 -5.76
CA LEU A 91 5.22 -9.76 -6.95
C LEU A 91 4.71 -8.32 -6.97
N ILE A 92 5.03 -7.60 -8.04
CA ILE A 92 4.51 -6.26 -8.31
C ILE A 92 3.86 -6.30 -9.68
N CYS A 93 2.55 -6.08 -9.73
CA CYS A 93 1.79 -6.11 -10.98
C CYS A 93 1.02 -4.81 -11.15
N SER A 94 1.17 -4.21 -12.33
CA SER A 94 0.34 -3.10 -12.81
C SER A 94 -0.43 -3.58 -14.04
N LEU A 95 -1.45 -4.40 -13.83
CA LEU A 95 -2.09 -5.19 -14.89
C LEU A 95 -3.52 -5.58 -14.56
N ASP A 96 -4.34 -5.65 -15.60
CA ASP A 96 -5.68 -6.23 -15.53
C ASP A 96 -5.62 -7.71 -15.96
N PHE A 97 -5.70 -8.61 -14.99
CA PHE A 97 -5.82 -10.05 -15.21
C PHE A 97 -6.88 -10.65 -14.29
N PRO A 98 -7.55 -11.75 -14.69
CA PRO A 98 -8.61 -12.33 -13.88
C PRO A 98 -8.07 -12.79 -12.51
N PRO A 99 -8.85 -12.63 -11.41
CA PRO A 99 -8.41 -13.01 -10.06
C PRO A 99 -7.88 -14.44 -9.95
N SER A 100 -8.40 -15.36 -10.76
CA SER A 100 -7.95 -16.76 -10.87
C SER A 100 -6.46 -16.90 -11.20
N SER A 101 -5.91 -15.96 -11.97
CA SER A 101 -4.48 -15.95 -12.29
C SER A 101 -3.65 -15.59 -11.06
N LEU A 102 -4.14 -14.70 -10.18
CA LEU A 102 -3.49 -14.45 -8.90
C LEU A 102 -3.44 -15.75 -8.10
N VAL A 103 -4.57 -16.42 -7.89
CA VAL A 103 -4.68 -17.68 -7.12
C VAL A 103 -3.66 -18.73 -7.58
N SER A 104 -3.35 -18.76 -8.86
CA SER A 104 -2.33 -19.66 -9.38
C SER A 104 -0.90 -19.34 -8.89
N CYS A 105 -0.53 -18.05 -8.82
CA CYS A 105 0.70 -17.58 -8.15
C CYS A 105 0.67 -17.91 -6.67
N LEU A 106 -0.53 -17.84 -6.09
CA LEU A 106 -0.76 -17.97 -4.65
C LEU A 106 -0.50 -19.40 -4.11
N ARG A 107 -0.28 -20.40 -4.97
CA ARG A 107 0.18 -21.73 -4.52
C ARG A 107 1.51 -21.67 -3.76
N THR A 108 2.30 -20.63 -3.97
CA THR A 108 3.60 -20.46 -3.33
C THR A 108 3.43 -19.67 -2.03
N LYS A 109 3.34 -20.34 -0.88
CA LYS A 109 3.22 -19.70 0.46
C LYS A 109 4.46 -18.90 0.89
N LEU A 110 5.39 -18.62 -0.03
CA LEU A 110 6.66 -17.93 0.18
C LEU A 110 6.60 -16.43 -0.12
N LEU A 111 5.45 -15.92 -0.58
CA LEU A 111 5.29 -14.53 -0.94
C LEU A 111 5.43 -13.62 0.29
N THR A 112 6.29 -12.62 0.18
CA THR A 112 6.59 -11.64 1.24
C THR A 112 6.17 -10.22 0.87
N VAL A 113 6.13 -9.90 -0.42
CA VAL A 113 5.72 -8.60 -0.97
C VAL A 113 4.73 -8.84 -2.09
N LEU A 114 3.55 -8.23 -1.97
CA LEU A 114 2.54 -8.21 -3.02
C LEU A 114 2.07 -6.77 -3.22
N ASP A 115 2.25 -6.25 -4.43
CA ASP A 115 1.75 -4.95 -4.85
C ASP A 115 0.92 -5.14 -6.11
N LEU A 116 -0.36 -4.78 -6.02
CA LEU A 116 -1.35 -4.97 -7.07
C LEU A 116 -1.94 -3.60 -7.40
N THR A 117 -1.68 -3.13 -8.62
CA THR A 117 -2.27 -1.93 -9.19
C THR A 117 -3.11 -2.33 -10.39
N LEU A 118 -4.44 -2.21 -10.24
CA LEU A 118 -5.40 -2.50 -11.30
C LEU A 118 -5.79 -1.19 -11.98
N THR A 119 -5.84 -1.22 -13.31
CA THR A 119 -5.97 -0.03 -14.16
C THR A 119 -7.34 0.06 -14.82
N GLU A 120 -7.98 -1.07 -15.10
CA GLU A 120 -9.33 -1.14 -15.64
C GLU A 120 -10.39 -1.10 -14.53
N PRO A 121 -11.54 -0.42 -14.74
CA PRO A 121 -12.63 -0.32 -13.78
C PRO A 121 -13.50 -1.60 -13.75
N HIS A 122 -12.88 -2.78 -13.74
CA HIS A 122 -13.59 -4.04 -13.64
C HIS A 122 -13.67 -4.49 -12.20
N ARG A 123 -14.85 -5.01 -11.80
CA ARG A 123 -15.03 -5.58 -10.47
C ARG A 123 -14.02 -6.71 -10.26
N TRP A 124 -13.04 -6.46 -9.41
CA TRP A 124 -11.98 -7.41 -9.09
C TRP A 124 -11.96 -7.66 -7.59
N ASP A 125 -12.52 -8.80 -7.20
CA ASP A 125 -12.56 -9.20 -5.81
C ASP A 125 -11.29 -10.00 -5.50
N LEU A 126 -10.56 -9.56 -4.48
CA LEU A 126 -9.31 -10.20 -4.08
C LEU A 126 -9.64 -11.61 -3.53
N PRO A 127 -8.94 -12.68 -3.96
CA PRO A 127 -9.26 -14.03 -3.52
C PRO A 127 -9.04 -14.24 -2.02
N LYS A 128 -9.90 -15.03 -1.35
CA LYS A 128 -9.81 -15.32 0.10
C LYS A 128 -8.51 -16.02 0.49
N GLU A 129 -7.90 -16.72 -0.46
CA GLU A 129 -6.61 -17.41 -0.35
C GLU A 129 -5.46 -16.45 0.00
N ILE A 130 -5.62 -15.14 -0.21
CA ILE A 130 -4.65 -14.15 0.26
C ILE A 130 -4.46 -14.17 1.78
N GLY A 131 -5.47 -14.67 2.51
CA GLY A 131 -5.35 -14.91 3.93
C GLY A 131 -4.25 -15.91 4.28
N GLU A 132 -3.90 -16.84 3.38
CA GLU A 132 -2.98 -17.94 3.68
C GLU A 132 -1.49 -17.57 3.62
N PHE A 133 -1.15 -16.33 3.27
CA PHE A 133 0.23 -15.89 3.14
C PHE A 133 0.86 -15.54 4.48
N ILE A 134 1.23 -16.57 5.21
CA ILE A 134 1.88 -16.43 6.51
C ILE A 134 3.21 -15.67 6.44
N HIS A 135 3.86 -15.56 5.27
CA HIS A 135 5.12 -14.83 5.11
C HIS A 135 4.93 -13.42 4.53
N LEU A 136 3.70 -13.00 4.23
CA LEU A 136 3.43 -11.69 3.66
C LEU A 136 3.74 -10.60 4.68
N LYS A 137 4.61 -9.67 4.31
CA LYS A 137 5.03 -8.53 5.13
C LYS A 137 4.57 -7.21 4.53
N TYR A 138 4.40 -7.14 3.22
CA TYR A 138 3.94 -5.97 2.49
C TYR A 138 2.78 -6.36 1.59
N PHE A 139 1.65 -5.67 1.75
CA PHE A 139 0.50 -5.77 0.89
C PHE A 139 0.04 -4.37 0.46
N SER A 140 -0.04 -4.17 -0.85
CA SER A 140 -0.55 -2.95 -1.47
C SER A 140 -1.58 -3.34 -2.51
N PHE A 141 -2.74 -2.72 -2.43
CA PHE A 141 -3.84 -2.95 -3.36
C PHE A 141 -4.47 -1.63 -3.79
N LYS A 142 -4.38 -1.34 -5.07
CA LYS A 142 -5.00 -0.21 -5.74
C LYS A 142 -5.99 -0.75 -6.76
N ASN A 143 -7.29 -0.53 -6.55
CA ASN A 143 -8.32 -1.00 -7.48
C ASN A 143 -9.61 -0.19 -7.40
N VAL A 144 -10.04 0.35 -8.54
CA VAL A 144 -11.17 1.27 -8.70
C VAL A 144 -12.52 0.62 -8.36
N ILE A 145 -12.69 -0.68 -8.55
CA ILE A 145 -13.96 -1.38 -8.25
C ILE A 145 -13.64 -2.80 -7.75
N GLY A 146 -13.81 -3.05 -6.46
CA GLY A 146 -13.65 -4.39 -5.90
C GLY A 146 -13.69 -4.39 -4.39
N SER A 147 -14.22 -5.46 -3.80
CA SER A 147 -14.17 -5.66 -2.36
C SER A 147 -12.90 -6.43 -1.99
N LEU A 148 -12.17 -5.95 -0.99
CA LEU A 148 -11.26 -6.82 -0.25
C LEU A 148 -12.08 -7.96 0.37
N PRO A 149 -11.62 -9.23 0.29
CA PRO A 149 -12.27 -10.37 0.93
C PRO A 149 -12.28 -10.22 2.44
N TRP A 150 -11.35 -9.41 2.98
CA TRP A 150 -11.39 -8.91 4.32
C TRP A 150 -12.08 -7.55 4.31
N SER A 151 -13.38 -7.53 4.61
CA SER A 151 -13.79 -6.58 5.63
C SER A 151 -12.88 -6.87 6.81
N ILE A 152 -12.18 -5.88 7.37
CA ILE A 152 -11.73 -6.11 8.73
C ILE A 152 -13.03 -6.22 9.54
N GLY A 153 -13.42 -7.45 9.84
CA GLY A 153 -14.79 -7.88 10.00
C GLY A 153 -14.84 -9.42 9.95
N PRO A 154 -15.90 -10.04 10.50
CA PRO A 154 -15.84 -11.37 11.13
C PRO A 154 -15.70 -12.59 10.19
N ASP A 155 -15.74 -12.42 8.86
CA ASP A 155 -15.85 -13.54 7.92
C ASP A 155 -14.52 -14.10 7.38
N VAL A 156 -13.38 -13.54 7.80
CA VAL A 156 -12.06 -14.09 7.53
C VAL A 156 -11.39 -14.34 8.86
N ASP A 157 -11.03 -15.61 9.13
CA ASP A 157 -10.26 -16.00 10.32
C ASP A 157 -8.96 -15.17 10.38
N PRO A 158 -8.86 -14.17 11.28
CA PRO A 158 -7.73 -13.24 11.36
C PRO A 158 -6.41 -13.95 11.68
N ARG A 159 -6.51 -15.21 12.12
CA ARG A 159 -5.40 -16.12 12.45
C ARG A 159 -4.41 -16.39 11.30
N LYS A 160 -4.72 -16.02 10.05
CA LYS A 160 -3.88 -16.42 8.90
C LYS A 160 -2.90 -15.35 8.38
N VAL A 161 -3.12 -14.05 8.63
CA VAL A 161 -2.24 -12.95 8.17
C VAL A 161 -1.51 -12.28 9.33
N THR A 162 -0.63 -13.03 10.00
CA THR A 162 -0.03 -12.62 11.29
C THR A 162 1.29 -11.84 11.15
N ASN A 163 1.91 -11.82 9.97
CA ASN A 163 3.24 -11.21 9.75
C ASN A 163 3.21 -9.94 8.89
N LEU A 164 2.02 -9.42 8.56
CA LEU A 164 1.89 -8.22 7.75
C LEU A 164 2.38 -7.00 8.53
N ARG A 165 3.30 -6.23 7.94
CA ARG A 165 3.90 -5.03 8.52
C ARG A 165 3.45 -3.76 7.82
N VAL A 166 3.18 -3.85 6.53
CA VAL A 166 2.76 -2.73 5.70
C VAL A 166 1.49 -3.11 4.95
N LEU A 167 0.47 -2.28 5.10
CA LEU A 167 -0.81 -2.42 4.43
C LEU A 167 -1.18 -1.10 3.76
N LYS A 168 -1.39 -1.12 2.45
CA LYS A 168 -1.82 0.04 1.67
C LYS A 168 -3.08 -0.31 0.88
N LEU A 169 -4.14 0.44 1.13
CA LEU A 169 -5.39 0.38 0.41
C LEU A 169 -5.59 1.68 -0.35
N MET A 170 -5.82 1.60 -1.66
CA MET A 170 -5.82 2.76 -2.54
C MET A 170 -6.96 2.68 -3.58
N ALA A 171 -7.47 3.85 -3.97
CA ALA A 171 -8.36 4.06 -5.10
C ALA A 171 -9.61 3.18 -5.10
N GLN A 172 -10.54 3.35 -4.13
CA GLN A 172 -11.75 2.53 -3.96
C GLN A 172 -11.54 1.02 -3.74
N SER A 173 -10.34 0.58 -3.35
CA SER A 173 -10.08 -0.81 -2.98
C SER A 173 -10.94 -1.33 -1.83
N TYR A 174 -11.63 -0.45 -1.12
CA TYR A 174 -12.61 -0.74 -0.10
C TYR A 174 -13.86 0.11 -0.34
N ILE A 175 -15.00 -0.57 -0.53
CA ILE A 175 -16.30 0.04 -0.85
C ILE A 175 -17.26 0.10 0.34
N GLY A 176 -16.85 -0.42 1.50
CA GLY A 176 -17.69 -0.39 2.70
C GLY A 176 -17.69 0.99 3.36
N GLU A 177 -18.77 1.29 4.08
CA GLU A 177 -18.88 2.50 4.88
C GLU A 177 -18.14 2.39 6.22
N LYS A 178 -17.99 1.17 6.75
CA LYS A 178 -17.44 0.92 8.09
C LYS A 178 -16.37 -0.17 8.08
N MET A 179 -15.13 0.21 8.35
CA MET A 179 -13.99 -0.70 8.46
C MET A 179 -13.69 -1.01 9.92
N THR A 180 -13.66 -2.28 10.35
CA THR A 180 -13.44 -2.67 11.76
C THR A 180 -12.12 -3.40 12.00
N CYS A 181 -11.07 -2.70 12.42
CA CYS A 181 -9.79 -3.31 12.78
C CYS A 181 -9.94 -4.29 13.96
N SER A 182 -9.87 -5.60 13.69
CA SER A 182 -10.04 -6.65 14.69
C SER A 182 -8.80 -6.85 15.57
N SER A 183 -9.04 -7.18 16.84
CA SER A 183 -8.03 -7.55 17.84
C SER A 183 -7.26 -8.84 17.51
N GLU A 184 -7.85 -9.74 16.73
CA GLU A 184 -7.24 -11.01 16.35
C GLU A 184 -6.33 -10.89 15.10
N GLY A 185 -6.37 -9.75 14.40
CA GLY A 185 -5.62 -9.51 13.17
C GLY A 185 -4.50 -8.47 13.32
N PHE A 186 -3.58 -8.44 12.34
CA PHE A 186 -2.62 -7.33 12.17
C PHE A 186 -1.70 -7.04 13.38
N SER A 187 -1.35 -8.06 14.16
CA SER A 187 -0.53 -7.92 15.37
C SER A 187 0.85 -7.28 15.13
N GLN A 188 1.42 -7.51 13.95
CA GLN A 188 2.72 -6.96 13.53
C GLN A 188 2.61 -5.78 12.57
N LEU A 189 1.42 -5.25 12.33
CA LEU A 189 1.25 -4.15 11.38
C LEU A 189 1.92 -2.89 11.93
N GLU A 190 2.88 -2.35 11.19
CA GLU A 190 3.64 -1.15 11.57
C GLU A 190 3.17 0.09 10.80
N PHE A 191 2.65 -0.10 9.59
CA PHE A 191 2.19 0.98 8.71
C PHE A 191 0.85 0.63 8.04
N LEU A 192 -0.11 1.54 8.16
CA LEU A 192 -1.40 1.48 7.49
C LEU A 192 -1.61 2.74 6.66
N ARG A 193 -1.96 2.56 5.38
CA ARG A 193 -2.39 3.66 4.50
C ARG A 193 -3.75 3.37 3.90
N LEU A 194 -4.64 4.33 4.04
CA LEU A 194 -5.95 4.40 3.43
C LEU A 194 -5.94 5.62 2.51
N LYS A 195 -5.94 5.41 1.19
CA LYS A 195 -5.96 6.49 0.21
C LYS A 195 -7.19 6.36 -0.68
N ASP A 196 -7.93 7.45 -0.86
CA ASP A 196 -8.96 7.54 -1.90
C ASP A 196 -10.08 6.50 -1.72
N LEU A 197 -10.50 6.30 -0.46
CA LEU A 197 -11.58 5.38 -0.07
C LEU A 197 -12.88 6.17 0.13
N TYR A 198 -13.54 6.55 -0.97
CA TYR A 198 -14.65 7.52 -0.95
C TYR A 198 -15.89 7.08 -0.17
N ALA A 199 -16.12 5.78 0.00
CA ALA A 199 -17.26 5.26 0.73
C ALA A 199 -17.02 5.20 2.25
N LEU A 200 -15.76 5.21 2.69
CA LEU A 200 -15.39 4.95 4.07
C LEU A 200 -15.79 6.13 4.98
N GLU A 201 -16.71 5.87 5.91
CA GLU A 201 -17.21 6.84 6.89
C GLU A 201 -16.64 6.62 8.30
N GLU A 202 -16.38 5.36 8.68
CA GLU A 202 -15.99 4.99 10.03
C GLU A 202 -14.83 3.98 10.01
N LEU A 203 -13.77 4.27 10.77
CA LEU A 203 -12.68 3.34 11.05
C LEU A 203 -12.76 2.90 12.51
N LYS A 204 -13.41 1.77 12.77
CA LYS A 204 -13.55 1.21 14.12
C LYS A 204 -12.34 0.37 14.48
N VAL A 205 -11.72 0.63 15.61
CA VAL A 205 -10.59 -0.12 16.16
C VAL A 205 -11.07 -0.87 17.40
N GLU A 206 -10.97 -2.20 17.37
CA GLU A 206 -11.22 -3.04 18.55
C GLU A 206 -10.13 -2.85 19.60
N GLU A 207 -10.45 -3.13 20.86
CA GLU A 207 -9.44 -3.11 21.92
C GLU A 207 -8.31 -4.08 21.58
N ARG A 208 -7.04 -3.63 21.71
CA ARG A 208 -5.84 -4.41 21.39
C ARG A 208 -5.62 -4.72 19.90
N ALA A 209 -6.42 -4.14 19.00
CA ALA A 209 -6.15 -4.23 17.57
C ALA A 209 -4.88 -3.47 17.18
N MET A 210 -4.14 -4.01 16.20
CA MET A 210 -2.93 -3.39 15.62
C MET A 210 -1.93 -2.85 16.66
N PRO A 211 -1.51 -3.66 17.64
CA PRO A 211 -0.67 -3.21 18.74
C PRO A 211 0.70 -2.69 18.31
N SER A 212 1.20 -3.05 17.11
CA SER A 212 2.51 -2.61 16.62
C SER A 212 2.45 -1.39 15.69
N LEU A 213 1.27 -0.80 15.49
CA LEU A 213 1.08 0.25 14.48
C LEU A 213 1.78 1.54 14.89
N LYS A 214 2.70 2.00 14.04
CA LYS A 214 3.52 3.21 14.27
C LYS A 214 3.07 4.36 13.39
N THR A 215 2.59 4.09 12.18
CA THR A 215 2.17 5.14 11.25
C THR A 215 0.83 4.81 10.60
N LEU A 216 -0.07 5.79 10.67
CA LEU A 216 -1.36 5.78 10.00
C LEU A 216 -1.41 6.94 9.00
N GLN A 217 -1.71 6.64 7.74
CA GLN A 217 -1.92 7.65 6.71
C GLN A 217 -3.34 7.53 6.17
N ILE A 218 -4.12 8.60 6.25
CA ILE A 218 -5.45 8.70 5.66
C ILE A 218 -5.46 9.88 4.70
N VAL A 219 -5.73 9.61 3.43
CA VAL A 219 -5.53 10.57 2.34
C VAL A 219 -6.73 10.53 1.40
N LEU A 220 -7.38 11.65 1.11
CA LEU A 220 -8.55 11.72 0.20
C LEU A 220 -9.76 10.87 0.66
N CYS A 221 -9.97 10.72 1.97
CA CYS A 221 -11.11 9.99 2.54
C CYS A 221 -12.16 10.97 3.08
N TYR A 222 -12.83 11.69 2.19
CA TYR A 222 -13.70 12.83 2.51
C TYR A 222 -14.99 12.50 3.28
N LYS A 223 -15.43 11.24 3.32
CA LYS A 223 -16.64 10.86 4.06
C LYS A 223 -16.38 10.43 5.49
N MET A 224 -15.11 10.38 5.92
CA MET A 224 -14.74 9.92 7.24
C MET A 224 -15.24 10.91 8.30
N LYS A 225 -16.05 10.42 9.25
CA LYS A 225 -16.72 11.24 10.27
C LYS A 225 -16.13 11.09 11.66
N THR A 226 -15.64 9.90 12.00
CA THR A 226 -15.11 9.62 13.34
C THR A 226 -13.75 8.95 13.22
N LEU A 227 -12.76 9.56 13.89
CA LEU A 227 -11.39 9.05 13.89
C LEU A 227 -10.71 9.25 15.25
N LEU A 228 -10.94 10.37 15.91
CA LEU A 228 -10.15 10.81 17.07
C LEU A 228 -10.17 9.78 18.21
N HIS A 229 -11.35 9.30 18.62
CA HIS A 229 -11.48 8.28 19.67
C HIS A 229 -10.84 6.94 19.29
N GLU A 230 -10.77 6.62 18.00
CA GLU A 230 -10.22 5.37 17.51
C GLU A 230 -8.68 5.42 17.49
N LEU A 231 -8.09 6.61 17.26
CA LEU A 231 -6.66 6.83 17.40
C LEU A 231 -6.17 6.63 18.83
N LEU A 232 -6.97 6.98 19.84
CA LEU A 232 -6.63 6.76 21.26
C LEU A 232 -6.45 5.28 21.61
N LYS A 233 -7.12 4.38 20.90
CA LYS A 233 -6.99 2.93 21.11
C LYS A 233 -5.64 2.39 20.59
N LEU A 234 -4.96 3.14 19.73
CA LEU A 234 -3.68 2.76 19.10
C LEU A 234 -2.49 3.26 19.91
N LYS A 235 -2.10 2.50 20.93
CA LYS A 235 -1.12 2.92 21.96
C LYS A 235 0.31 3.19 21.45
N ASN A 236 0.72 2.59 20.34
CA ASN A 236 2.09 2.69 19.82
C ASN A 236 2.21 3.61 18.60
N LEU A 237 1.16 4.38 18.32
CA LEU A 237 1.13 5.29 17.17
C LEU A 237 2.12 6.43 17.38
N GLN A 238 3.00 6.62 16.40
CA GLN A 238 4.07 7.63 16.42
C GLN A 238 3.82 8.74 15.41
N ARG A 239 2.98 8.48 14.40
CA ARG A 239 2.73 9.42 13.30
C ARG A 239 1.37 9.19 12.69
N VAL A 240 0.59 10.26 12.58
CA VAL A 240 -0.67 10.30 11.83
C VAL A 240 -0.51 11.32 10.72
N ASN A 241 -0.81 10.95 9.49
CA ASN A 241 -0.84 11.88 8.37
C ASN A 241 -2.25 11.92 7.78
N LEU A 242 -2.90 13.07 7.90
CA LEU A 242 -4.23 13.34 7.36
C LEU A 242 -4.08 14.32 6.21
N GLU A 243 -4.49 13.93 5.00
CA GLU A 243 -4.30 14.74 3.81
C GLU A 243 -5.59 14.82 3.00
N SER A 244 -6.07 16.03 2.71
CA SER A 244 -7.34 16.25 2.01
C SER A 244 -8.50 15.46 2.65
N MET A 245 -8.70 15.68 3.94
CA MET A 245 -9.83 15.15 4.72
C MET A 245 -10.96 16.18 4.79
N ASP A 246 -12.11 15.77 5.31
CA ASP A 246 -13.24 16.67 5.58
C ASP A 246 -12.90 17.72 6.65
N ASP A 247 -13.35 18.96 6.44
CA ASP A 247 -13.02 20.08 7.34
C ASP A 247 -13.66 19.94 8.73
N GLU A 248 -14.84 19.32 8.86
CA GLU A 248 -15.49 19.10 10.15
C GLU A 248 -14.68 18.10 11.00
N LEU A 249 -14.21 17.01 10.38
CA LEU A 249 -13.32 16.04 11.05
C LEU A 249 -12.01 16.70 11.49
N ILE A 250 -11.42 17.53 10.64
CA ILE A 250 -10.20 18.26 10.99
C ILE A 250 -10.44 19.22 12.16
N GLN A 251 -11.54 19.96 12.14
CA GLN A 251 -11.92 20.84 13.25
C GLN A 251 -12.12 20.06 14.55
N GLU A 252 -12.81 18.91 14.52
CA GLU A 252 -12.98 18.06 15.70
C GLU A 252 -11.63 17.67 16.32
N ILE A 253 -10.66 17.25 15.49
CA ILE A 253 -9.32 16.86 15.94
C ILE A 253 -8.55 18.06 16.54
N GLU A 254 -8.71 19.24 15.96
CA GLU A 254 -8.03 20.46 16.41
C GLU A 254 -8.65 21.04 17.69
N THR A 255 -9.97 21.01 17.85
CA THR A 255 -10.67 21.70 18.94
C THR A 255 -10.98 20.85 20.17
N THR A 256 -10.96 19.51 20.06
CA THR A 256 -11.34 18.63 21.19
C THR A 256 -10.32 18.73 22.34
N GLU A 257 -10.77 19.15 23.52
CA GLU A 257 -9.90 19.32 24.68
C GLU A 257 -9.64 18.01 25.44
N GLY A 258 -8.43 17.86 25.98
CA GLY A 258 -8.04 16.76 26.86
C GLY A 258 -6.61 16.30 26.61
N GLU A 259 -5.90 15.94 27.69
CA GLU A 259 -4.48 15.58 27.66
C GLU A 259 -4.17 14.42 26.69
N GLU A 260 -5.11 13.48 26.56
CA GLU A 260 -4.97 12.35 25.62
C GLU A 260 -5.07 12.80 24.16
N TYR A 261 -5.93 13.78 23.85
CA TYR A 261 -6.09 14.33 22.51
C TYR A 261 -4.94 15.24 22.11
N ASP A 262 -4.35 15.96 23.06
CA ASP A 262 -3.11 16.74 22.84
C ASP A 262 -1.95 15.85 22.40
N LYS A 263 -1.83 14.65 22.98
CA LYS A 263 -0.84 13.65 22.57
C LYS A 263 -1.06 13.20 21.11
N ILE A 264 -2.31 12.96 20.72
CA ILE A 264 -2.65 12.61 19.33
C ILE A 264 -2.35 13.77 18.38
N ARG A 265 -2.71 15.01 18.74
CA ARG A 265 -2.38 16.20 17.94
C ARG A 265 -0.87 16.35 17.74
N GLY A 266 -0.07 16.12 18.77
CA GLY A 266 1.39 16.20 18.69
C GLY A 266 2.05 15.25 17.69
N ILE A 267 1.39 14.13 17.35
CA ILE A 267 1.86 13.18 16.34
C ILE A 267 1.10 13.28 15.01
N THR A 268 0.13 14.19 14.91
CA THR A 268 -0.72 14.34 13.73
C THR A 268 -0.24 15.48 12.83
N SER A 269 0.05 15.15 11.58
CA SER A 269 0.32 16.10 10.50
C SER A 269 -0.92 16.22 9.63
N ILE A 270 -1.46 17.43 9.50
CA ILE A 270 -2.66 17.72 8.71
C ILE A 270 -2.24 18.53 7.48
N ILE A 271 -2.66 18.06 6.31
CA ILE A 271 -2.31 18.63 5.01
C ILE A 271 -3.60 18.99 4.29
N LYS A 272 -3.83 20.29 4.11
CA LYS A 272 -4.90 20.79 3.25
C LYS A 272 -4.32 21.19 1.90
N HIS A 273 -4.69 20.48 0.84
CA HIS A 273 -4.39 20.94 -0.52
C HIS A 273 -5.43 21.97 -0.93
N HIS A 274 -5.05 23.25 -0.93
CA HIS A 274 -5.79 24.31 -1.62
C HIS A 274 -5.50 24.23 -3.12
N GLU A 275 -5.98 23.21 -3.82
CA GLU A 275 -6.03 23.24 -5.29
C GLU A 275 -6.97 22.18 -5.85
N ASN A 276 -7.84 22.62 -6.77
CA ASN A 276 -8.91 21.90 -7.44
C ASN A 276 -8.72 20.37 -7.50
N ILE A 277 -9.63 19.64 -6.86
CA ILE A 277 -9.78 18.18 -6.91
C ILE A 277 -9.75 17.63 -8.36
N ASN A 278 -10.07 18.45 -9.35
CA ASN A 278 -10.01 18.12 -10.78
C ASN A 278 -8.58 18.05 -11.36
N VAL A 279 -7.59 18.74 -10.79
CA VAL A 279 -6.19 18.74 -11.29
C VAL A 279 -5.40 17.56 -10.74
N ALA A 280 -5.62 17.16 -9.48
CA ALA A 280 -5.02 15.93 -8.92
C ALA A 280 -5.50 14.68 -9.69
N ARG A 281 -6.76 14.66 -10.13
CA ARG A 281 -7.33 13.62 -11.02
C ARG A 281 -6.64 13.57 -12.39
N ALA A 282 -6.20 14.71 -12.92
CA ALA A 282 -5.51 14.80 -14.22
C ALA A 282 -4.03 14.42 -14.13
N LEU A 283 -3.36 14.71 -13.01
CA LEU A 283 -1.91 14.48 -12.85
C LEU A 283 -1.56 13.06 -12.36
N GLU A 284 -2.45 12.36 -11.63
CA GLU A 284 -2.22 10.95 -11.27
C GLU A 284 -2.61 9.96 -12.40
N GLY A 285 -3.30 10.44 -13.45
CA GLY A 285 -3.64 9.68 -14.65
C GLY A 285 -2.63 9.76 -15.80
N ILE A 286 -1.55 10.55 -15.64
CA ILE A 286 -0.52 10.73 -16.67
C ILE A 286 0.87 10.77 -16.03
N VAL A 287 1.43 9.61 -15.67
CA VAL A 287 2.89 9.44 -15.64
C VAL A 287 3.22 8.01 -16.06
N PHE A 288 3.97 7.90 -17.16
CA PHE A 288 4.47 6.71 -17.85
C PHE A 288 5.29 5.76 -16.97
#